data_AF-A0A3N5LEW5-F1
#
_entry.id   AF-A0A3N5LEW5-F1
#
_cell.length_a   1.000
_cell.length_b   1.000
_cell.length_c   1.000
_cell.angle_alpha   90.00
_cell.angle_beta   90.00
_cell.angle_gamma   90.00
#
_symmetry.space_group_name_H-M   'P 1'
#
loop_
_entity.id
_entity.type
_entity.pdbx_description
1 polymer ?
#
loop_
_entity_poly.entity_id
_entity_poly.type
_entity_poly.pdbx_seq_one_letter_code
_entity_poly.pdbx_strand_id
1 'polypeptide(L)'
;MARLRDEVYAGMAGNGVTGGAADEIWEKLQGFASFGFPESHSVSFAYIVYAASWLKYHWPAEFFCGLLNAQPMGFYTPNSLVQDAMHHGVVVLPPDVNVSGFDCTIEPYPCDPDETADYLGMSWRMGRGPVGEPVRSSVAVRLGLRYVRNLGEADITRIEAARLVAGPFESAQDLAARTGLPLDAYEGLAASGALDPLGMGRRRGMWAAGSLAELGPDRLALAPGIDAPPLPEMAPPTEMEADLWSTGISVVHPVSFIRPSLDEVGCLRVMDALRLQVNGRRAKVGGVVTHRQRPGTANGVRFLNLEDETGLLNVVVLPQVWDANYEVARKAIGVVIDGVLEFRDGVTNLVARRFAPWPVTALPSRDFR
;
A
#
# COMPACT_ATOMS: atom_id res chain seq x y z
N MET A 1 20.35 -35.73 -23.77
CA MET A 1 19.33 -36.03 -24.80
C MET A 1 19.85 -36.98 -25.86
N ALA A 2 20.84 -36.66 -26.70
CA ALA A 2 21.27 -37.54 -27.82
C ALA A 2 21.55 -39.02 -27.46
N ARG A 3 22.10 -39.31 -26.27
CA ARG A 3 22.36 -40.68 -25.80
C ARG A 3 21.10 -41.53 -25.53
N LEU A 4 19.95 -40.89 -25.29
CA LEU A 4 18.68 -41.56 -24.99
C LEU A 4 17.80 -41.73 -26.25
N ARG A 5 18.24 -41.19 -27.41
CA ARG A 5 17.42 -41.12 -28.62
C ARG A 5 16.95 -42.51 -29.05
N ASP A 6 17.87 -43.43 -29.25
CA ASP A 6 17.54 -44.75 -29.80
C ASP A 6 16.64 -45.56 -28.85
N GLU A 7 16.85 -45.43 -27.54
CA GLU A 7 16.01 -46.06 -26.51
C GLU A 7 14.58 -45.50 -26.51
N VAL A 8 14.43 -44.18 -26.63
CA VAL A 8 13.11 -43.53 -26.70
C VAL A 8 12.39 -43.89 -27.99
N TYR A 9 13.07 -43.93 -29.14
CA TYR A 9 12.47 -44.37 -30.41
C TYR A 9 12.05 -45.86 -30.38
N ALA A 10 12.87 -46.72 -29.77
CA ALA A 10 12.50 -48.13 -29.59
C ALA A 10 11.27 -48.29 -28.69
N GLY A 11 11.20 -47.53 -27.58
CA GLY A 11 10.04 -47.51 -26.70
C GLY A 11 8.76 -46.99 -27.38
N MET A 12 8.88 -45.94 -28.19
CA MET A 12 7.76 -45.42 -29.00
C MET A 12 7.27 -46.45 -30.01
N ALA A 13 8.18 -47.11 -30.72
CA ALA A 13 7.85 -48.15 -31.70
C ALA A 13 7.14 -49.35 -31.04
N GLY A 14 7.58 -49.76 -29.84
CA GLY A 14 6.91 -50.79 -29.05
C GLY A 14 5.49 -50.44 -28.64
N ASN A 15 5.15 -49.14 -28.59
CA ASN A 15 3.80 -48.63 -28.32
C ASN A 15 3.05 -48.20 -29.61
N GLY A 16 3.56 -48.57 -30.79
CA GLY A 16 2.91 -48.27 -32.08
C GLY A 16 3.12 -46.85 -32.62
N VAL A 17 3.96 -46.04 -31.97
CA VAL A 17 4.28 -44.68 -32.42
C VAL A 17 5.57 -44.72 -33.26
N THR A 18 5.43 -44.49 -34.57
CA THR A 18 6.54 -44.58 -35.52
C THR A 18 6.48 -43.46 -36.58
N GLY A 19 7.52 -43.34 -37.38
CA GLY A 19 7.60 -42.34 -38.46
C GLY A 19 7.52 -40.90 -37.95
N GLY A 20 6.88 -40.02 -38.72
CA GLY A 20 6.86 -38.58 -38.43
C GLY A 20 6.29 -38.19 -37.05
N ALA A 21 5.39 -38.99 -36.49
CA ALA A 21 4.84 -38.74 -35.14
C ALA A 21 5.89 -38.95 -34.04
N ALA A 22 6.77 -39.94 -34.19
CA ALA A 22 7.87 -40.19 -33.27
C ALA A 22 8.92 -39.07 -33.33
N ASP A 23 9.21 -38.58 -34.55
CA ASP A 23 10.13 -37.46 -34.77
C ASP A 23 9.62 -36.17 -34.12
N GLU A 24 8.33 -35.87 -34.27
CA GLU A 24 7.71 -34.68 -33.66
C GLU A 24 7.75 -34.72 -32.12
N ILE A 25 7.49 -35.89 -31.51
CA ILE A 25 7.59 -36.06 -30.05
C ILE A 25 9.03 -35.86 -29.58
N TRP A 26 10.01 -36.41 -30.29
CA TRP A 26 11.42 -36.26 -29.96
C TRP A 26 11.87 -34.78 -30.04
N GLU A 27 11.45 -34.05 -31.07
CA GLU A 27 11.71 -32.61 -31.18
C GLU A 27 11.09 -31.82 -30.03
N LYS A 28 9.82 -32.10 -29.68
CA LYS A 28 9.16 -31.46 -28.53
C LYS A 28 9.88 -31.74 -27.22
N LEU A 29 10.27 -32.99 -26.95
CA LEU A 29 11.01 -33.37 -25.74
C LEU A 29 12.34 -32.61 -25.62
N GLN A 30 13.06 -32.43 -26.74
CA GLN A 30 14.28 -31.63 -26.75
C GLN A 30 14.01 -30.15 -26.46
N GLY A 31 12.93 -29.59 -27.02
CA GLY A 31 12.51 -28.22 -26.73
C GLY A 31 12.15 -27.99 -25.26
N PHE A 32 11.36 -28.90 -24.67
CA PHE A 32 10.94 -28.81 -23.27
C PHE A 32 12.05 -29.08 -22.27
N ALA A 33 13.11 -29.81 -22.64
CA ALA A 33 14.24 -30.07 -21.74
C ALA A 33 14.93 -28.80 -21.23
N SER A 34 14.82 -27.67 -21.95
CA SER A 34 15.43 -26.39 -21.56
C SER A 34 14.50 -25.48 -20.73
N PHE A 35 13.18 -25.74 -20.75
CA PHE A 35 12.16 -24.90 -20.10
C PHE A 35 11.25 -25.69 -19.13
N GLY A 36 11.52 -26.98 -18.94
CA GLY A 36 10.77 -27.84 -18.04
C GLY A 36 10.92 -27.37 -16.59
N PHE A 37 9.80 -27.25 -15.90
CA PHE A 37 9.76 -26.81 -14.52
C PHE A 37 9.16 -27.91 -13.62
N PRO A 38 9.68 -28.15 -12.41
CA PRO A 38 9.16 -29.20 -11.54
C PRO A 38 7.71 -28.94 -11.13
N GLU A 39 6.81 -29.85 -11.51
CA GLU A 39 5.38 -29.73 -11.23
C GLU A 39 5.11 -29.71 -9.72
N SER A 40 5.73 -30.60 -8.95
CA SER A 40 5.54 -30.68 -7.49
C SER A 40 5.88 -29.37 -6.78
N HIS A 41 6.97 -28.71 -7.20
CA HIS A 41 7.38 -27.40 -6.69
C HIS A 41 6.39 -26.30 -7.12
N SER A 42 5.91 -26.33 -8.36
CA SER A 42 4.89 -25.38 -8.84
C SER A 42 3.61 -25.47 -8.03
N VAL A 43 3.13 -26.69 -7.80
CA VAL A 43 1.88 -26.95 -7.08
C VAL A 43 1.99 -26.47 -5.63
N SER A 44 3.11 -26.71 -4.95
CA SER A 44 3.30 -26.25 -3.57
C SER A 44 3.22 -24.72 -3.44
N PHE A 45 3.79 -23.97 -4.39
CA PHE A 45 3.72 -22.51 -4.39
C PHE A 45 2.34 -22.01 -4.86
N ALA A 46 1.75 -22.64 -5.87
CA ALA A 46 0.42 -22.29 -6.37
C ALA A 46 -0.66 -22.40 -5.28
N TYR A 47 -0.55 -23.40 -4.39
CA TYR A 47 -1.45 -23.53 -3.25
C TYR A 47 -1.39 -22.32 -2.31
N ILE A 48 -0.19 -21.82 -1.99
CA ILE A 48 -0.01 -20.64 -1.14
C ILE A 48 -0.61 -19.40 -1.81
N VAL A 49 -0.38 -19.22 -3.11
CA VAL A 49 -0.95 -18.11 -3.89
C VAL A 49 -2.48 -18.17 -3.90
N TYR A 50 -3.05 -19.36 -4.11
CA TYR A 50 -4.49 -19.57 -4.06
C TYR A 50 -5.07 -19.26 -2.67
N ALA A 51 -4.46 -19.79 -1.61
CA ALA A 51 -4.90 -19.54 -0.23
C ALA A 51 -4.83 -18.06 0.14
N ALA A 52 -3.76 -17.36 -0.23
CA ALA A 52 -3.61 -15.92 0.00
C ALA A 52 -4.65 -15.12 -0.80
N SER A 53 -4.87 -15.48 -2.08
CA SER A 53 -5.89 -14.82 -2.92
C SER A 53 -7.30 -15.05 -2.39
N TRP A 54 -7.58 -16.25 -1.89
CA TRP A 54 -8.84 -16.60 -1.25
C TRP A 54 -9.07 -15.75 0.01
N LEU A 55 -8.07 -15.66 0.89
CA LEU A 55 -8.15 -14.80 2.08
C LEU A 55 -8.32 -13.32 1.70
N LYS A 56 -7.55 -12.82 0.72
CA LYS A 56 -7.65 -11.45 0.24
C LYS A 56 -9.04 -11.11 -0.29
N TYR A 57 -9.68 -12.03 -1.02
CA TYR A 57 -11.02 -11.82 -1.56
C TYR A 57 -12.11 -11.95 -0.48
N HIS A 58 -12.08 -13.04 0.28
CA HIS A 58 -13.14 -13.41 1.22
C HIS A 58 -13.02 -12.72 2.58
N TRP A 59 -11.81 -12.47 3.08
CA TRP A 59 -11.51 -11.93 4.41
C TRP A 59 -10.45 -10.82 4.34
N PRO A 60 -10.71 -9.74 3.58
CA PRO A 60 -9.70 -8.73 3.31
C PRO A 60 -9.20 -8.04 4.58
N ALA A 61 -10.07 -7.72 5.56
CA ALA A 61 -9.67 -7.06 6.79
C ALA A 61 -8.65 -7.90 7.59
N GLU A 62 -8.94 -9.19 7.77
CA GLU A 62 -8.05 -10.15 8.43
C GLU A 62 -6.76 -10.37 7.66
N PHE A 63 -6.86 -10.49 6.34
CA PHE A 63 -5.72 -10.68 5.46
C PHE A 63 -4.74 -9.50 5.54
N PHE A 64 -5.22 -8.27 5.39
CA PHE A 64 -4.38 -7.08 5.44
C PHE A 64 -3.86 -6.79 6.86
N CYS A 65 -4.65 -7.05 7.90
CA CYS A 65 -4.17 -7.00 9.28
C CYS A 65 -2.99 -7.96 9.50
N GLY A 66 -3.11 -9.21 9.03
CA GLY A 66 -2.01 -10.18 9.08
C GLY A 66 -0.77 -9.74 8.29
N LEU A 67 -0.95 -9.18 7.09
CA LEU A 67 0.16 -8.64 6.30
C LEU A 67 0.86 -7.46 6.98
N LEU A 68 0.11 -6.55 7.61
CA LEU A 68 0.69 -5.45 8.38
C LEU A 68 1.48 -5.98 9.57
N ASN A 69 0.96 -6.98 10.29
CA ASN A 69 1.66 -7.56 11.42
C ASN A 69 2.91 -8.36 11.02
N ALA A 70 2.94 -8.90 9.80
CA ALA A 70 4.09 -9.63 9.24
C ALA A 70 5.21 -8.74 8.67
N GLN A 71 5.05 -7.40 8.65
CA GLN A 71 6.11 -6.50 8.16
C GLN A 71 7.38 -6.57 9.04
N PRO A 72 8.59 -6.44 8.45
CA PRO A 72 8.88 -6.07 7.06
C PRO A 72 8.88 -7.24 6.05
N MET A 73 8.22 -7.10 4.89
CA MET A 73 8.14 -8.14 3.84
C MET A 73 8.88 -7.79 2.52
N GLY A 74 9.64 -6.70 2.50
CA GLY A 74 10.64 -6.37 1.46
C GLY A 74 10.12 -5.83 0.12
N PHE A 75 8.87 -6.10 -0.29
CA PHE A 75 8.35 -5.67 -1.59
C PHE A 75 7.36 -4.50 -1.54
N TYR A 76 6.33 -4.56 -0.68
CA TYR A 76 5.33 -3.51 -0.55
C TYR A 76 5.50 -2.77 0.78
N THR A 77 5.43 -1.45 0.72
CA THR A 77 5.40 -0.61 1.94
C THR A 77 4.08 -0.81 2.69
N PRO A 78 4.05 -0.58 4.01
CA PRO A 78 2.80 -0.58 4.78
C PRO A 78 1.73 0.35 4.18
N ASN A 79 2.12 1.53 3.67
CA ASN A 79 1.20 2.44 3.00
C ASN A 79 0.54 1.82 1.76
N SER A 80 1.33 1.19 0.89
CA SER A 80 0.79 0.52 -0.31
C SER A 80 -0.17 -0.61 0.05
N LEU A 81 0.09 -1.33 1.15
CA LEU A 81 -0.82 -2.37 1.65
C LEU A 81 -2.13 -1.76 2.18
N VAL A 82 -2.07 -0.63 2.87
CA VAL A 82 -3.27 0.07 3.36
C VAL A 82 -4.10 0.63 2.20
N GLN A 83 -3.47 1.21 1.18
CA GLN A 83 -4.18 1.67 -0.02
C GLN A 83 -4.87 0.50 -0.75
N ASP A 84 -4.18 -0.63 -0.93
CA ASP A 84 -4.77 -1.86 -1.48
C ASP A 84 -5.89 -2.40 -0.58
N ALA A 85 -5.76 -2.33 0.75
CA ALA A 85 -6.81 -2.73 1.69
C ALA A 85 -8.08 -1.89 1.50
N MET A 86 -7.93 -0.58 1.37
CA MET A 86 -9.04 0.35 1.14
C MET A 86 -9.74 0.08 -0.20
N HIS A 87 -9.00 -0.28 -1.25
CA HIS A 87 -9.58 -0.73 -2.52
C HIS A 87 -10.41 -2.02 -2.39
N HIS A 88 -10.13 -2.86 -1.38
CA HIS A 88 -10.89 -4.07 -1.06
C HIS A 88 -11.95 -3.83 0.02
N GLY A 89 -12.37 -2.58 0.22
CA GLY A 89 -13.42 -2.20 1.15
C GLY A 89 -13.04 -2.34 2.63
N VAL A 90 -11.74 -2.43 2.95
CA VAL A 90 -11.28 -2.43 4.35
C VAL A 90 -11.25 -1.01 4.86
N VAL A 91 -11.90 -0.78 6.00
CA VAL A 91 -11.75 0.46 6.75
C VAL A 91 -10.51 0.37 7.62
N VAL A 92 -9.65 1.39 7.57
CA VAL A 92 -8.43 1.46 8.36
C VAL A 92 -8.51 2.67 9.29
N LEU A 93 -8.23 2.45 10.57
CA LEU A 93 -8.32 3.46 11.62
C LEU A 93 -6.92 3.80 12.14
N PRO A 94 -6.65 5.07 12.47
CA PRO A 94 -5.36 5.50 13.02
C PRO A 94 -5.05 4.79 14.35
N PRO A 95 -3.80 4.80 14.82
CA PRO A 95 -3.51 4.33 16.17
C PRO A 95 -4.31 5.13 17.22
N ASP A 96 -4.52 4.53 18.39
CA ASP A 96 -5.31 5.07 19.50
C ASP A 96 -4.69 4.57 20.81
N VAL A 97 -4.28 5.47 21.70
CA VAL A 97 -3.61 5.08 22.98
C VAL A 97 -4.50 4.27 23.92
N ASN A 98 -5.82 4.41 23.83
CA ASN A 98 -6.78 3.68 24.66
C ASN A 98 -7.14 2.31 24.09
N VAL A 99 -7.06 2.11 22.78
CA VAL A 99 -7.54 0.87 22.14
C VAL A 99 -6.43 0.05 21.48
N SER A 100 -5.47 0.72 20.86
CA SER A 100 -4.41 0.02 20.09
C SER A 100 -3.47 -0.72 21.02
N GLY A 101 -2.99 -1.88 20.53
CA GLY A 101 -1.88 -2.60 21.15
C GLY A 101 -0.61 -2.41 20.34
N PHE A 102 0.40 -3.26 20.59
CA PHE A 102 1.61 -3.30 19.76
C PHE A 102 1.30 -3.56 18.28
N ASP A 103 0.60 -4.66 17.98
CA ASP A 103 0.21 -5.04 16.63
C ASP A 103 -1.10 -4.40 16.17
N CYS A 104 -1.34 -4.39 14.85
CA CYS A 104 -2.64 -4.04 14.30
C CYS A 104 -3.70 -5.05 14.75
N THR A 105 -4.91 -4.57 14.99
CA THR A 105 -6.04 -5.38 15.43
C THR A 105 -7.26 -5.15 14.56
N ILE A 106 -8.25 -6.02 14.69
CA ILE A 106 -9.56 -5.88 14.04
C ILE A 106 -10.57 -5.58 15.14
N GLU A 107 -11.38 -4.55 14.92
CA GLU A 107 -12.41 -4.15 15.86
C GLU A 107 -13.75 -3.90 15.16
N PRO A 108 -14.89 -4.09 15.86
CA PRO A 108 -16.18 -3.69 15.34
C PRO A 108 -16.20 -2.20 15.02
N TYR A 109 -16.64 -1.84 13.82
CA TYR A 109 -16.72 -0.45 13.39
C TYR A 109 -17.99 -0.24 12.57
N PRO A 110 -18.82 0.78 12.88
CA PRO A 110 -20.03 1.02 12.13
C PRO A 110 -19.71 1.59 10.74
N CYS A 111 -19.89 0.80 9.69
CA CYS A 111 -19.88 1.28 8.31
C CYS A 111 -21.31 1.37 7.74
N ASP A 112 -21.49 2.29 6.80
CA ASP A 112 -22.70 2.39 5.99
C ASP A 112 -22.94 1.05 5.26
N PRO A 113 -24.13 0.41 5.41
CA PRO A 113 -24.43 -0.86 4.78
C PRO A 113 -24.50 -0.81 3.24
N ASP A 114 -24.74 0.37 2.67
CA ASP A 114 -24.90 0.57 1.23
C ASP A 114 -23.60 1.04 0.55
N GLU A 115 -22.58 1.40 1.34
CA GLU A 115 -21.29 1.83 0.82
C GLU A 115 -20.44 0.64 0.34
N THR A 116 -19.95 0.75 -0.90
CA THR A 116 -19.14 -0.28 -1.54
C THR A 116 -17.88 0.28 -2.17
N ALA A 117 -16.79 -0.48 -2.07
CA ALA A 117 -15.56 -0.26 -2.83
C ALA A 117 -15.52 -1.17 -4.06
N ASP A 118 -15.37 -0.58 -5.23
CA ASP A 118 -15.23 -1.29 -6.50
C ASP A 118 -13.77 -1.32 -6.95
N TYR A 119 -13.22 -2.52 -7.11
CA TYR A 119 -11.83 -2.69 -7.55
C TYR A 119 -11.67 -3.89 -8.48
N LEU A 120 -11.01 -3.67 -9.61
CA LEU A 120 -10.75 -4.69 -10.65
C LEU A 120 -11.98 -5.52 -11.08
N GLY A 121 -13.16 -4.89 -11.12
CA GLY A 121 -14.42 -5.54 -11.52
C GLY A 121 -15.08 -6.38 -10.43
N MET A 122 -14.56 -6.30 -9.20
CA MET A 122 -15.14 -6.88 -8.00
C MET A 122 -15.62 -5.75 -7.07
N SER A 123 -16.54 -6.08 -6.18
CA SER A 123 -17.15 -5.11 -5.26
C SER A 123 -17.17 -5.66 -3.83
N TRP A 124 -16.76 -4.82 -2.87
CA TRP A 124 -16.78 -5.12 -1.44
C TRP A 124 -17.66 -4.12 -0.70
N ARG A 125 -18.45 -4.61 0.24
CA ARG A 125 -19.16 -3.78 1.21
C ARG A 125 -18.17 -3.31 2.27
N MET A 126 -18.19 -2.02 2.59
CA MET A 126 -17.23 -1.43 3.53
C MET A 126 -17.24 -2.16 4.87
N GLY A 127 -16.08 -2.70 5.25
CA GLY A 127 -15.86 -3.46 6.48
C GLY A 127 -16.62 -4.79 6.57
N ARG A 128 -17.29 -5.27 5.51
CA ARG A 128 -18.21 -6.43 5.58
C ARG A 128 -17.93 -7.54 4.57
N GLY A 129 -16.92 -7.39 3.71
CA GLY A 129 -16.53 -8.38 2.70
C GLY A 129 -17.27 -8.23 1.37
N PRO A 130 -17.13 -9.19 0.44
CA PRO A 130 -17.59 -9.04 -0.94
C PRO A 130 -19.12 -8.99 -1.09
N VAL A 131 -19.62 -8.26 -2.09
CA VAL A 131 -21.06 -8.06 -2.34
C VAL A 131 -21.79 -9.38 -2.67
N GLY A 132 -21.09 -10.36 -3.26
CA GLY A 132 -21.65 -11.67 -3.61
C GLY A 132 -21.87 -12.64 -2.44
N GLU A 133 -21.49 -12.26 -1.21
CA GLU A 133 -21.51 -13.13 -0.03
C GLU A 133 -22.50 -12.70 1.05
N PRO A 134 -22.80 -13.62 2.00
CA PRO A 134 -23.57 -13.29 3.19
C PRO A 134 -22.99 -12.08 3.92
N VAL A 135 -23.86 -11.13 4.27
CA VAL A 135 -23.47 -9.91 4.97
C VAL A 135 -22.91 -10.25 6.34
N ARG A 136 -21.72 -9.72 6.64
CA ARG A 136 -21.03 -9.92 7.92
C ARG A 136 -21.16 -8.69 8.82
N SER A 137 -20.76 -8.86 10.08
CA SER A 137 -20.54 -7.73 10.99
C SER A 137 -19.49 -6.79 10.42
N SER A 138 -19.72 -5.49 10.55
CA SER A 138 -18.80 -4.49 10.04
C SER A 138 -17.61 -4.33 10.98
N VAL A 139 -16.41 -4.37 10.41
CA VAL A 139 -15.14 -4.28 11.13
C VAL A 139 -14.19 -3.29 10.44
N ALA A 140 -13.24 -2.79 11.21
CA ALA A 140 -12.12 -2.01 10.73
C ALA A 140 -10.80 -2.57 11.25
N VAL A 141 -9.72 -2.30 10.51
CA VAL A 141 -8.34 -2.56 10.93
C VAL A 141 -7.84 -1.35 11.70
N ARG A 142 -7.54 -1.53 12.97
CA ARG A 142 -6.89 -0.53 13.83
C ARG A 142 -5.38 -0.65 13.68
N LEU A 143 -4.71 0.45 13.34
CA LEU A 143 -3.25 0.46 13.27
C LEU A 143 -2.64 0.27 14.66
N GLY A 144 -1.66 -0.63 14.76
CA GLY A 144 -0.91 -0.87 15.99
C GLY A 144 0.04 0.27 16.33
N LEU A 145 0.33 0.42 17.62
CA LEU A 145 1.26 1.44 18.13
C LEU A 145 2.69 1.25 17.61
N ARG A 146 3.07 0.03 17.17
CA ARG A 146 4.38 -0.25 16.55
C ARG A 146 4.67 0.60 15.30
N TYR A 147 3.64 1.13 14.66
CA TYR A 147 3.80 2.00 13.50
C TYR A 147 4.10 3.44 13.89
N VAL A 148 3.80 3.86 15.11
CA VAL A 148 4.05 5.23 15.59
C VAL A 148 5.56 5.46 15.69
N ARG A 149 6.03 6.49 14.99
CA ARG A 149 7.42 6.92 14.99
C ARG A 149 7.85 7.34 16.39
N ASN A 150 9.10 7.04 16.71
CA ASN A 150 9.72 7.32 18.01
C ASN A 150 9.01 6.65 19.20
N LEU A 151 8.19 5.62 18.96
CA LEU A 151 7.56 4.84 20.01
C LEU A 151 8.18 3.44 20.05
N GLY A 152 9.01 3.18 21.05
CA GLY A 152 9.68 1.89 21.21
C GLY A 152 8.80 0.82 21.83
N GLU A 153 9.18 -0.45 21.71
CA GLU A 153 8.45 -1.58 22.31
C GLU A 153 8.28 -1.42 23.84
N ALA A 154 9.29 -0.89 24.52
CA ALA A 154 9.21 -0.58 25.94
C ALA A 154 8.20 0.53 26.26
N ASP A 155 8.05 1.52 25.38
CA ASP A 155 7.07 2.61 25.54
C ASP A 155 5.65 2.09 25.36
N ILE A 156 5.45 1.26 24.34
CA ILE A 156 4.17 0.60 24.06
C ILE A 156 3.78 -0.29 25.24
N THR A 157 4.72 -1.09 25.75
CA THR A 157 4.49 -1.95 26.91
C THR A 157 4.08 -1.12 28.14
N ARG A 158 4.69 0.06 28.34
CA ARG A 158 4.29 0.98 29.43
C ARG A 158 2.87 1.51 29.25
N ILE A 159 2.47 1.88 28.03
CA ILE A 159 1.10 2.32 27.72
C ILE A 159 0.10 1.18 28.02
N GLU A 160 0.37 -0.02 27.53
CA GLU A 160 -0.50 -1.19 27.73
C GLU A 160 -0.61 -1.57 29.21
N ALA A 161 0.52 -1.58 29.93
CA ALA A 161 0.55 -1.88 31.36
C ALA A 161 -0.21 -0.82 32.18
N ALA A 162 -0.04 0.46 31.87
CA ALA A 162 -0.77 1.54 32.53
C ALA A 162 -2.29 1.41 32.32
N ARG A 163 -2.71 1.05 31.09
CA ARG A 163 -4.12 0.80 30.77
C ARG A 163 -4.67 -0.42 31.50
N LEU A 164 -3.88 -1.50 31.62
CA LEU A 164 -4.30 -2.72 32.32
C LEU A 164 -4.48 -2.49 33.83
N VAL A 165 -3.62 -1.67 34.45
CA VAL A 165 -3.62 -1.42 35.89
C VAL A 165 -4.70 -0.42 36.30
N ALA A 166 -4.86 0.67 35.55
CA ALA A 166 -5.68 1.82 35.97
C ALA A 166 -6.84 2.15 35.00
N GLY A 167 -7.12 1.28 34.03
CA GLY A 167 -8.16 1.49 33.03
C GLY A 167 -7.75 2.48 31.93
N PRO A 168 -8.71 2.88 31.06
CA PRO A 168 -8.43 3.82 29.97
C PRO A 168 -7.94 5.17 30.49
N PHE A 169 -7.16 5.85 29.66
CA PHE A 169 -6.69 7.22 29.91
C PHE A 169 -7.84 8.21 29.72
N GLU A 170 -7.99 9.12 30.67
CA GLU A 170 -9.04 10.15 30.65
C GLU A 170 -8.57 11.46 29.99
N SER A 171 -7.26 11.68 29.97
CA SER A 171 -6.65 12.88 29.40
C SER A 171 -5.20 12.62 29.00
N ALA A 172 -4.60 13.52 28.21
CA ALA A 172 -3.18 13.42 27.88
C ALA A 172 -2.28 13.60 29.12
N GLN A 173 -2.70 14.39 30.10
CA GLN A 173 -2.04 14.54 31.40
C GLN A 173 -2.02 13.22 32.16
N ASP A 174 -3.15 12.52 32.18
CA ASP A 174 -3.31 11.23 32.84
C ASP A 174 -2.44 10.15 32.17
N LEU A 175 -2.45 10.10 30.83
CA LEU A 175 -1.50 9.29 30.07
C LEU A 175 -0.06 9.59 30.49
N ALA A 176 0.33 10.86 30.54
CA ALA A 176 1.70 11.25 30.83
C ALA A 176 2.13 10.96 32.27
N ALA A 177 1.26 11.23 33.25
CA ALA A 177 1.48 10.90 34.64
C ALA A 177 1.67 9.39 34.88
N ARG A 178 0.94 8.54 34.14
CA ARG A 178 1.04 7.08 34.28
C ARG A 178 2.22 6.46 33.54
N THR A 179 2.64 7.02 32.41
CA THR A 179 3.60 6.37 31.49
C THR A 179 5.00 6.98 31.52
N GLY A 180 5.12 8.30 31.75
CA GLY A 180 6.40 9.01 31.73
C GLY A 180 7.18 8.80 30.43
N LEU A 181 6.50 8.90 29.28
CA LEU A 181 7.14 8.71 27.97
C LEU A 181 8.09 9.88 27.65
N PRO A 182 9.11 9.65 26.82
CA PRO A 182 9.98 10.73 26.36
C PRO A 182 9.25 11.67 25.39
N LEU A 183 9.83 12.85 25.15
CA LEU A 183 9.27 13.90 24.30
C LEU A 183 8.97 13.42 22.88
N ASP A 184 9.94 12.75 22.27
CA ASP A 184 9.85 12.22 20.91
C ASP A 184 8.70 11.22 20.72
N ALA A 185 8.38 10.43 21.76
CA ALA A 185 7.22 9.55 21.77
C ALA A 185 5.89 10.34 21.78
N TYR A 186 5.78 11.42 22.57
CA TYR A 186 4.59 12.28 22.53
C TYR A 186 4.43 13.02 21.21
N GLU A 187 5.53 13.47 20.59
CA GLU A 187 5.50 14.05 19.24
C GLU A 187 4.98 13.03 18.21
N GLY A 188 5.44 11.78 18.30
CA GLY A 188 4.96 10.67 17.46
C GLY A 188 3.47 10.39 17.65
N LEU A 189 3.03 10.19 18.89
CA LEU A 189 1.63 9.92 19.25
C LEU A 189 0.69 11.07 18.84
N ALA A 190 1.14 12.32 19.00
CA ALA A 190 0.38 13.49 18.58
C ALA A 190 0.28 13.57 17.06
N ALA A 191 1.39 13.40 16.33
CA ALA A 191 1.40 13.47 14.88
C ALA A 191 0.55 12.36 14.21
N SER A 192 0.50 11.17 14.82
CA SER A 192 -0.28 10.03 14.32
C SER A 192 -1.78 10.09 14.64
N GLY A 193 -2.25 11.12 15.36
CA GLY A 193 -3.63 11.21 15.84
C GLY A 193 -3.97 10.25 16.97
N ALA A 194 -2.98 9.60 17.60
CA ALA A 194 -3.24 8.61 18.65
C ALA A 194 -3.82 9.21 19.94
N LEU A 195 -3.71 10.53 20.10
CA LEU A 195 -4.22 11.29 21.24
C LEU A 195 -5.59 11.95 20.96
N ASP A 196 -6.17 11.78 19.76
CA ASP A 196 -7.47 12.35 19.39
C ASP A 196 -8.60 11.96 20.36
N PRO A 197 -8.70 10.70 20.85
CA PRO A 197 -9.71 10.29 21.84
C PRO A 197 -9.60 11.03 23.18
N LEU A 198 -8.44 11.61 23.48
CA LEU A 198 -8.17 12.40 24.69
C LEU A 198 -8.45 13.90 24.48
N GLY A 199 -9.07 14.27 23.35
CA GLY A 199 -9.34 15.66 22.97
C GLY A 199 -8.09 16.41 22.52
N MET A 200 -7.00 15.70 22.19
CA MET A 200 -5.74 16.25 21.73
C MET A 200 -5.55 15.99 20.25
N GLY A 201 -6.17 16.83 19.42
CA GLY A 201 -5.90 16.84 17.98
C GLY A 201 -4.43 17.08 17.67
N ARG A 202 -3.95 16.62 16.49
CA ARG A 202 -2.53 16.63 16.09
C ARG A 202 -1.75 17.89 16.47
N ARG A 203 -2.24 19.09 16.11
CA ARG A 203 -1.55 20.37 16.42
C ARG A 203 -1.51 20.68 17.92
N ARG A 204 -2.61 20.43 18.64
CA ARG A 204 -2.69 20.65 20.08
C ARG A 204 -1.79 19.67 20.83
N GLY A 205 -1.79 18.40 20.43
CA GLY A 205 -0.90 17.37 20.97
C GLY A 205 0.57 17.72 20.74
N MET A 206 0.92 18.16 19.53
CA MET A 206 2.30 18.57 19.19
C MET A 206 2.76 19.77 20.03
N TRP A 207 1.88 20.76 20.26
CA TRP A 207 2.16 21.87 21.16
C TRP A 207 2.39 21.39 22.61
N ALA A 208 1.53 20.49 23.09
CA ALA A 208 1.57 19.99 24.46
C ALA A 208 2.69 18.97 24.74
N ALA A 209 3.30 18.37 23.72
CA ALA A 209 4.26 17.27 23.85
C ALA A 209 5.42 17.59 24.82
N GLY A 210 5.97 18.82 24.76
CA GLY A 210 6.99 19.31 25.69
C GLY A 210 6.54 19.22 27.16
N SER A 211 5.40 19.84 27.47
CA SER A 211 4.83 19.85 28.81
C SER A 211 4.39 18.45 29.28
N LEU A 212 3.93 17.59 28.38
CA LEU A 212 3.59 16.20 28.70
C LEU A 212 4.83 15.37 29.07
N ALA A 213 5.95 15.56 28.37
CA ALA A 213 7.22 14.90 28.68
C ALA A 213 7.83 15.32 30.03
N GLU A 214 7.38 16.44 30.58
CA GLU A 214 7.75 16.88 31.93
C GLU A 214 6.98 16.11 33.02
N LEU A 215 5.83 15.49 32.69
CA LEU A 215 5.06 14.66 33.61
C LEU A 215 5.61 13.23 33.68
N GLY A 216 5.28 12.53 34.76
CA GLY A 216 5.61 11.12 34.94
C GLY A 216 5.32 10.63 36.35
N PRO A 217 5.43 9.31 36.60
CA PRO A 217 5.08 8.71 37.89
C PRO A 217 5.87 9.29 39.07
N ASP A 218 7.12 9.66 38.83
CA ASP A 218 8.07 10.17 39.82
C ASP A 218 8.12 11.72 39.88
N ARG A 219 7.19 12.42 39.21
CA ARG A 219 7.21 13.87 39.08
C ARG A 219 5.91 14.51 39.58
N LEU A 220 6.03 15.74 40.10
CA LEU A 220 4.85 16.52 40.52
C LEU A 220 4.02 16.90 39.29
N ALA A 221 2.69 16.83 39.41
CA ALA A 221 1.73 17.13 38.35
C ALA A 221 1.57 18.64 38.08
N LEU A 222 2.69 19.33 37.85
CA LEU A 222 2.75 20.75 37.49
C LEU A 222 3.37 20.87 36.10
N ALA A 223 2.53 20.86 35.07
CA ALA A 223 2.94 21.02 33.68
C ALA A 223 2.24 22.24 33.06
N PRO A 224 2.79 23.45 33.20
CA PRO A 224 2.28 24.61 32.50
C PRO A 224 2.44 24.41 30.98
N GLY A 225 1.50 24.91 30.18
CA GLY A 225 1.62 24.94 28.71
C GLY A 225 0.94 23.81 27.94
N ILE A 226 0.19 22.92 28.61
CA ILE A 226 -0.60 21.87 27.94
C ILE A 226 -1.78 22.46 27.15
N ASP A 227 -2.38 23.53 27.66
CA ASP A 227 -3.42 24.25 26.94
C ASP A 227 -2.79 25.07 25.82
N ALA A 228 -2.93 24.56 24.60
CA ALA A 228 -2.56 25.30 23.41
C ALA A 228 -3.45 26.54 23.26
N PRO A 229 -2.91 27.65 22.74
CA PRO A 229 -3.75 28.73 22.23
C PRO A 229 -4.65 28.20 21.10
N PRO A 230 -5.70 28.95 20.69
CA PRO A 230 -6.52 28.54 19.55
C PRO A 230 -5.64 28.43 18.29
N LEU A 231 -5.31 27.20 17.92
CA LEU A 231 -4.57 26.86 16.71
C LEU A 231 -5.57 26.53 15.61
N PRO A 232 -5.31 26.93 14.35
CA PRO A 232 -6.15 26.53 13.24
C PRO A 232 -6.16 25.01 13.09
N GLU A 233 -7.23 24.45 12.52
CA GLU A 233 -7.25 23.04 12.14
C GLU A 233 -6.24 22.74 11.02
N MET A 234 -5.78 21.50 10.97
CA MET A 234 -4.82 21.07 9.96
C MET A 234 -5.57 20.83 8.64
N ALA A 235 -5.03 21.37 7.54
CA ALA A 235 -5.63 21.12 6.23
C ALA A 235 -5.33 19.67 5.80
N PRO A 236 -6.21 19.01 5.02
CA PRO A 236 -6.04 17.59 4.66
C PRO A 236 -4.67 17.22 4.04
N PRO A 237 -4.04 18.03 3.18
CA PRO A 237 -2.70 17.72 2.68
C PRO A 237 -1.63 17.71 3.79
N THR A 238 -1.74 18.63 4.75
CA THR A 238 -0.83 18.69 5.90
C THR A 238 -1.08 17.54 6.87
N GLU A 239 -2.33 17.07 7.01
CA GLU A 239 -2.64 15.87 7.80
C GLU A 239 -2.01 14.62 7.19
N MET A 240 -2.12 14.44 5.87
CA MET A 240 -1.44 13.35 5.18
C MET A 240 0.07 13.40 5.37
N GLU A 241 0.68 14.59 5.29
CA GLU A 241 2.12 14.75 5.56
C GLU A 241 2.48 14.33 7.00
N ALA A 242 1.64 14.67 7.98
CA ALA A 242 1.82 14.26 9.37
C ALA A 242 1.66 12.74 9.54
N ASP A 243 0.65 12.13 8.90
CA ASP A 243 0.42 10.69 8.92
C ASP A 243 1.62 9.93 8.31
N LEU A 244 2.10 10.35 7.14
CA LEU A 244 3.28 9.75 6.50
C LEU A 244 4.56 9.95 7.31
N TRP A 245 4.73 11.08 8.00
CA TRP A 245 5.88 11.30 8.87
C TRP A 245 5.83 10.46 10.14
N SER A 246 4.62 10.27 10.69
CA SER A 246 4.38 9.68 12.01
C SER A 246 4.20 8.16 11.96
N THR A 247 3.47 7.62 10.99
CA THR A 247 3.23 6.16 10.86
C THR A 247 3.81 5.56 9.58
N GLY A 248 4.15 6.42 8.62
CA GLY A 248 4.46 5.98 7.26
C GLY A 248 3.23 5.46 6.50
N ILE A 249 2.02 5.69 7.02
CA ILE A 249 0.74 5.21 6.46
C ILE A 249 -0.23 6.38 6.42
N SER A 250 -0.89 6.58 5.27
CA SER A 250 -2.00 7.52 5.11
C SER A 250 -3.21 6.79 4.56
N VAL A 251 -4.41 7.20 5.01
CA VAL A 251 -5.69 6.77 4.41
C VAL A 251 -6.06 7.60 3.18
N VAL A 252 -5.47 8.78 3.00
CA VAL A 252 -5.67 9.62 1.82
C VAL A 252 -4.49 9.48 0.87
N HIS A 253 -4.79 9.27 -0.41
CA HIS A 253 -3.76 9.19 -1.45
C HIS A 253 -3.39 10.60 -1.95
N PRO A 254 -2.09 10.94 -2.12
CA PRO A 254 -1.64 12.29 -2.51
C PRO A 254 -2.19 12.77 -3.85
N VAL A 255 -2.46 11.83 -4.78
CA VAL A 255 -3.00 12.16 -6.10
C VAL A 255 -4.41 12.74 -6.02
N SER A 256 -5.18 12.41 -4.96
CA SER A 256 -6.52 12.96 -4.77
C SER A 256 -6.52 14.50 -4.67
N PHE A 257 -5.48 15.10 -4.10
CA PHE A 257 -5.37 16.56 -3.97
C PHE A 257 -5.07 17.28 -5.29
N ILE A 258 -4.39 16.60 -6.21
CA ILE A 258 -4.04 17.16 -7.53
C ILE A 258 -4.94 16.61 -8.64
N ARG A 259 -5.91 15.76 -8.30
CA ARG A 259 -6.82 15.14 -9.28
C ARG A 259 -7.50 16.15 -10.19
N PRO A 260 -8.03 17.29 -9.70
CA PRO A 260 -8.62 18.30 -10.59
C PRO A 260 -7.63 18.80 -11.66
N SER A 261 -6.37 19.06 -11.29
CA SER A 261 -5.33 19.50 -12.23
C SER A 261 -4.90 18.40 -13.20
N LEU A 262 -4.95 17.12 -12.78
CA LEU A 262 -4.69 15.99 -13.68
C LEU A 262 -5.81 15.81 -14.70
N ASP A 263 -7.06 16.00 -14.28
CA ASP A 263 -8.24 15.92 -15.14
C ASP A 263 -8.21 17.02 -16.23
N GLU A 264 -7.77 18.24 -15.89
CA GLU A 264 -7.57 19.35 -16.84
C GLU A 264 -6.55 19.01 -17.95
N VAL A 265 -5.51 18.24 -17.63
CA VAL A 265 -4.47 17.81 -18.59
C VAL A 265 -4.90 16.56 -19.38
N GLY A 266 -6.10 16.03 -19.08
CA GLY A 266 -6.68 14.85 -19.71
C GLY A 266 -6.04 13.54 -19.24
N CYS A 267 -5.58 13.48 -17.99
CA CYS A 267 -5.06 12.26 -17.39
C CYS A 267 -6.22 11.36 -16.95
N LEU A 268 -6.18 10.09 -17.33
CA LEU A 268 -7.10 9.08 -16.84
C LEU A 268 -6.71 8.67 -15.42
N ARG A 269 -7.71 8.26 -14.63
CA ARG A 269 -7.47 7.46 -13.43
C ARG A 269 -6.93 6.09 -13.83
N VAL A 270 -6.13 5.47 -12.97
CA VAL A 270 -5.56 4.15 -13.22
C VAL A 270 -6.67 3.15 -13.51
N MET A 271 -7.71 3.09 -12.69
CA MET A 271 -8.80 2.14 -12.90
C MET A 271 -9.56 2.37 -14.21
N ASP A 272 -9.73 3.62 -14.62
CA ASP A 272 -10.36 3.94 -15.91
C ASP A 272 -9.49 3.45 -17.07
N ALA A 273 -8.16 3.61 -16.98
CA ALA A 273 -7.23 3.08 -17.98
C ALA A 273 -7.24 1.54 -18.03
N LEU A 274 -7.28 0.87 -16.86
CA LEU A 274 -7.35 -0.59 -16.78
C LEU A 274 -8.64 -1.17 -17.38
N ARG A 275 -9.79 -0.50 -17.14
CA ARG A 275 -11.11 -0.90 -17.66
C ARG A 275 -11.22 -0.86 -19.19
N LEU A 276 -10.36 -0.11 -19.87
CA LEU A 276 -10.43 0.01 -21.32
C LEU A 276 -10.08 -1.30 -22.05
N GLN A 277 -9.15 -2.09 -21.53
CA GLN A 277 -8.76 -3.39 -22.10
C GLN A 277 -8.49 -3.37 -23.63
N VAL A 278 -7.83 -2.31 -24.12
CA VAL A 278 -7.54 -2.11 -25.54
C VAL A 278 -6.04 -2.05 -25.82
N ASN A 279 -5.65 -2.54 -27.00
CA ASN A 279 -4.30 -2.39 -27.54
C ASN A 279 -4.17 -1.14 -28.42
N GLY A 280 -3.05 -0.44 -28.30
CA GLY A 280 -2.68 0.64 -29.22
C GLY A 280 -3.34 2.00 -28.93
N ARG A 281 -4.21 2.08 -27.93
CA ARG A 281 -4.84 3.36 -27.54
C ARG A 281 -3.84 4.22 -26.77
N ARG A 282 -3.70 5.48 -27.19
CA ARG A 282 -2.94 6.46 -26.42
C ARG A 282 -3.68 6.86 -25.15
N ALA A 283 -2.96 6.93 -24.04
CA ALA A 283 -3.48 7.36 -22.75
C ALA A 283 -2.44 8.20 -22.01
N LYS A 284 -2.92 9.13 -21.20
CA LYS A 284 -2.11 9.81 -20.19
C LYS A 284 -2.57 9.34 -18.82
N VAL A 285 -1.65 8.95 -17.96
CA VAL A 285 -1.96 8.53 -16.59
C VAL A 285 -1.01 9.26 -15.65
N GLY A 286 -1.56 9.87 -14.60
CA GLY A 286 -0.81 10.59 -13.58
C GLY A 286 -0.87 9.86 -12.24
N GLY A 287 0.27 9.75 -11.56
CA GLY A 287 0.33 9.06 -10.28
C GLY A 287 1.69 9.19 -9.58
N VAL A 288 1.83 8.50 -8.45
CA VAL A 288 3.08 8.33 -7.70
C VAL A 288 3.80 7.08 -8.18
N VAL A 289 5.11 7.16 -8.40
CA VAL A 289 5.91 5.98 -8.71
C VAL A 289 6.27 5.25 -7.42
N THR A 290 5.75 4.05 -7.21
CA THR A 290 6.01 3.25 -6.00
C THR A 290 7.32 2.50 -6.10
N HIS A 291 7.56 1.83 -7.22
CA HIS A 291 8.73 0.97 -7.42
C HIS A 291 9.29 1.11 -8.83
N ARG A 292 10.61 0.94 -8.94
CA ARG A 292 11.34 0.95 -10.21
C ARG A 292 12.22 -0.29 -10.28
N GLN A 293 12.05 -1.11 -11.32
CA GLN A 293 12.80 -2.34 -11.50
C GLN A 293 13.51 -2.37 -12.86
N ARG A 294 14.71 -2.93 -12.88
CA ARG A 294 15.50 -3.21 -14.09
C ARG A 294 16.00 -4.66 -14.03
N PRO A 295 15.20 -5.64 -14.44
CA PRO A 295 15.63 -7.03 -14.50
C PRO A 295 16.83 -7.16 -15.46
N GLY A 296 17.84 -7.94 -15.07
CA GLY A 296 19.03 -8.16 -15.90
C GLY A 296 18.73 -8.83 -17.25
N THR A 297 17.62 -9.58 -17.33
CA THR A 297 17.17 -10.34 -18.49
C THR A 297 16.35 -9.52 -19.49
N ALA A 298 15.99 -8.28 -19.18
CA ALA A 298 15.04 -7.50 -19.96
C ALA A 298 15.69 -6.56 -21.00
N ASN A 299 16.93 -6.82 -21.45
CA ASN A 299 17.65 -6.01 -22.46
C ASN A 299 17.62 -4.48 -22.19
N GLY A 300 17.65 -4.08 -20.91
CA GLY A 300 17.62 -2.68 -20.50
C GLY A 300 16.23 -2.04 -20.36
N VAL A 301 15.15 -2.76 -20.68
CA VAL A 301 13.77 -2.36 -20.36
C VAL A 301 13.62 -2.23 -18.85
N ARG A 302 12.91 -1.19 -18.43
CA ARG A 302 12.59 -0.92 -17.03
C ARG A 302 11.09 -1.01 -16.81
N PHE A 303 10.71 -1.46 -15.62
CA PHE A 303 9.32 -1.55 -15.19
C PHE A 303 9.12 -0.58 -14.03
N LEU A 304 8.06 0.21 -14.10
CA LEU A 304 7.64 1.12 -13.04
C LEU A 304 6.22 0.72 -12.61
N ASN A 305 5.92 0.87 -11.32
CA ASN A 305 4.53 0.86 -10.85
C ASN A 305 4.10 2.29 -10.56
N LEU A 306 2.98 2.68 -11.17
CA LEU A 306 2.35 3.97 -10.99
C LEU A 306 1.07 3.77 -10.16
N GLU A 307 0.95 4.48 -9.05
CA GLU A 307 -0.18 4.42 -8.13
C GLU A 307 -0.97 5.73 -8.16
N ASP A 308 -2.29 5.64 -8.20
CA ASP A 308 -3.19 6.75 -7.90
C ASP A 308 -4.24 6.33 -6.86
N GLU A 309 -5.16 7.22 -6.51
CA GLU A 309 -6.19 6.93 -5.50
C GLU A 309 -7.14 5.78 -5.88
N THR A 310 -7.14 5.34 -7.16
CA THR A 310 -7.99 4.27 -7.66
C THR A 310 -7.29 2.93 -7.80
N GLY A 311 -5.96 2.90 -7.94
CA GLY A 311 -5.25 1.63 -8.12
C GLY A 311 -3.82 1.75 -8.62
N LEU A 312 -3.30 0.60 -9.04
CA LEU A 312 -1.92 0.40 -9.50
C LEU A 312 -1.86 0.08 -10.99
N LEU A 313 -0.94 0.72 -11.72
CA LEU A 313 -0.70 0.52 -13.14
C LEU A 313 0.75 0.12 -13.39
N ASN A 314 0.94 -1.00 -14.06
CA ASN A 314 2.23 -1.43 -14.57
C ASN A 314 2.63 -0.57 -15.78
N VAL A 315 3.83 0.00 -15.73
CA VAL A 315 4.37 0.85 -16.80
C VAL A 315 5.66 0.23 -17.33
N VAL A 316 5.70 0.01 -18.64
CA VAL A 316 6.87 -0.50 -19.37
C VAL A 316 7.63 0.67 -19.99
N VAL A 317 8.92 0.77 -19.70
CA VAL A 317 9.77 1.86 -20.19
C VAL A 317 10.94 1.30 -21.00
N LEU A 318 10.93 1.62 -22.30
CA LEU A 318 12.01 1.26 -23.20
C LEU A 318 13.28 2.08 -22.91
N PRO A 319 14.49 1.56 -23.18
CA PRO A 319 15.75 2.25 -22.89
C PRO A 319 15.82 3.67 -23.45
N GLN A 320 15.44 3.84 -24.71
CA GLN A 320 15.48 5.14 -25.41
C GLN A 320 14.54 6.18 -24.75
N VAL A 321 13.37 5.74 -24.28
CA VAL A 321 12.42 6.60 -23.58
C VAL A 321 12.94 6.98 -22.21
N TRP A 322 13.56 6.02 -21.50
CA TRP A 322 14.19 6.29 -20.21
C TRP A 322 15.30 7.33 -20.34
N ASP A 323 16.20 7.17 -21.30
CA ASP A 323 17.34 8.07 -21.47
C ASP A 323 16.88 9.49 -21.88
N ALA A 324 15.87 9.59 -22.74
CA ALA A 324 15.28 10.88 -23.15
C ALA A 324 14.52 11.60 -22.01
N ASN A 325 14.04 10.87 -21.00
CA ASN A 325 13.24 11.42 -19.89
C ASN A 325 13.94 11.23 -18.53
N TYR A 326 15.25 11.02 -18.54
CA TYR A 326 16.01 10.49 -17.40
C TYR A 326 15.81 11.25 -16.09
N GLU A 327 15.85 12.58 -16.15
CA GLU A 327 15.69 13.44 -14.98
C GLU A 327 14.34 13.22 -14.28
N VAL A 328 13.24 13.26 -15.03
CA VAL A 328 11.89 13.08 -14.49
C VAL A 328 11.66 11.61 -14.10
N ALA A 329 11.99 10.66 -14.98
CA ALA A 329 11.72 9.25 -14.75
C ALA A 329 12.49 8.68 -13.54
N ARG A 330 13.72 9.19 -13.28
CA ARG A 330 14.55 8.75 -12.16
C ARG A 330 14.24 9.47 -10.84
N LYS A 331 14.08 10.80 -10.85
CA LYS A 331 14.06 11.61 -9.61
C LYS A 331 12.66 11.96 -9.13
N ALA A 332 11.68 12.06 -10.02
CA ALA A 332 10.34 12.51 -9.63
C ALA A 332 9.59 11.41 -8.88
N ILE A 333 8.99 11.76 -7.75
CA ILE A 333 8.09 10.87 -7.00
C ILE A 333 6.73 10.82 -7.72
N GLY A 334 6.24 11.99 -8.14
CA GLY A 334 5.00 12.15 -8.89
C GLY A 334 5.24 12.46 -10.37
N VAL A 335 4.60 11.70 -11.26
CA VAL A 335 4.75 11.84 -12.72
C VAL A 335 3.41 11.76 -13.45
N VAL A 336 3.38 12.39 -14.62
CA VAL A 336 2.37 12.17 -15.67
C VAL A 336 3.05 11.45 -16.83
N ILE A 337 2.48 10.34 -17.27
CA ILE A 337 3.05 9.47 -18.31
C ILE A 337 2.11 9.47 -19.51
N ASP A 338 2.58 9.97 -20.66
CA ASP A 338 1.93 9.76 -21.96
C ASP A 338 2.48 8.47 -22.55
N GLY A 339 1.59 7.54 -22.87
CA GLY A 339 1.94 6.22 -23.35
C GLY A 339 0.87 5.59 -24.21
N VAL A 340 1.09 4.32 -24.51
CA VAL A 340 0.16 3.48 -25.27
C VAL A 340 -0.25 2.32 -24.37
N LEU A 341 -1.55 2.10 -24.24
CA LEU A 341 -2.09 0.95 -23.53
C LEU A 341 -1.84 -0.32 -24.34
N GLU A 342 -1.35 -1.34 -23.65
CA GLU A 342 -1.21 -2.70 -24.14
C GLU A 342 -1.99 -3.63 -23.23
N PHE A 343 -2.94 -4.37 -23.80
CA PHE A 343 -3.73 -5.40 -23.12
C PHE A 343 -3.37 -6.77 -23.70
N ARG A 344 -2.74 -7.61 -22.89
CA ARG A 344 -2.33 -8.97 -23.28
C ARG A 344 -2.54 -9.92 -22.11
N ASP A 345 -3.09 -11.10 -22.39
CA ASP A 345 -3.29 -12.18 -21.40
C ASP A 345 -4.03 -11.72 -20.12
N GLY A 346 -4.99 -10.80 -20.27
CA GLY A 346 -5.78 -10.27 -19.15
C GLY A 346 -5.11 -9.13 -18.36
N VAL A 347 -3.91 -8.70 -18.74
CA VAL A 347 -3.16 -7.63 -18.05
C VAL A 347 -3.05 -6.39 -18.94
N THR A 348 -3.41 -5.23 -18.38
CA THR A 348 -3.21 -3.92 -19.01
C THR A 348 -1.89 -3.31 -18.52
N ASN A 349 -1.00 -2.97 -19.44
CA ASN A 349 0.24 -2.25 -19.22
C ASN A 349 0.21 -0.91 -19.96
N LEU A 350 0.92 0.09 -19.44
CA LEU A 350 1.19 1.34 -20.16
C LEU A 350 2.62 1.34 -20.69
N VAL A 351 2.78 1.31 -22.01
CA VAL A 351 4.09 1.49 -22.65
C VAL A 351 4.38 2.99 -22.70
N ALA A 352 5.30 3.44 -21.86
CA ALA A 352 5.64 4.85 -21.71
C ALA A 352 6.30 5.41 -22.97
N ARG A 353 5.92 6.63 -23.35
CA ARG A 353 6.55 7.40 -24.45
C ARG A 353 7.18 8.70 -23.97
N ARG A 354 6.54 9.37 -23.02
CA ARG A 354 7.01 10.64 -22.47
C ARG A 354 6.62 10.77 -21.00
N PHE A 355 7.51 11.35 -20.21
CA PHE A 355 7.25 11.70 -18.83
C PHE A 355 7.15 13.23 -18.70
N ALA A 356 6.25 13.66 -17.84
CA ALA A 356 6.17 15.02 -17.35
C ALA A 356 6.10 15.00 -15.82
N PRO A 357 6.66 16.00 -15.12
CA PRO A 357 6.42 16.16 -13.70
C PRO A 357 4.92 16.41 -13.44
N TRP A 358 4.46 16.21 -12.21
CA TRP A 358 3.11 16.62 -11.82
C TRP A 358 2.87 18.10 -12.16
N PRO A 359 1.63 18.45 -12.58
CA PRO A 359 1.23 19.84 -12.66
C PRO A 359 1.24 20.41 -11.25
N VAL A 360 2.31 21.11 -10.89
CA VAL A 360 2.37 21.84 -9.62
C VAL A 360 1.40 23.01 -9.76
N THR A 361 0.53 23.22 -8.78
CA THR A 361 -0.16 24.50 -8.62
C THR A 361 0.91 25.56 -8.44
N ALA A 362 1.28 26.25 -9.52
CA ALA A 362 2.30 27.27 -9.47
C ALA A 362 1.84 28.34 -8.48
N LEU A 363 2.55 28.49 -7.36
CA LEU A 363 2.51 29.75 -6.63
C LEU A 363 2.96 30.81 -7.64
N PRO A 364 2.18 31.89 -7.86
CA PRO A 364 2.59 32.94 -8.75
C PRO A 364 3.97 33.44 -8.32
N SER A 365 4.91 33.45 -9.26
CA SER A 365 6.25 34.02 -9.03
C SER A 365 6.08 35.41 -8.46
N ARG A 366 6.75 35.69 -7.34
CA ARG A 366 6.82 37.03 -6.75
C ARG A 366 7.80 37.95 -7.48
N ASP A 367 8.49 37.45 -8.51
CA ASP A 367 9.45 38.23 -9.26
C ASP A 367 8.78 38.97 -10.42
N PHE A 368 9.03 40.29 -10.43
CA PHE A 368 8.52 41.36 -11.29
C PHE A 368 7.13 41.92 -10.93
N ARG A 369 7.15 42.86 -9.96
CA ARG A 369 6.39 44.11 -10.05
C ARG A 369 7.33 45.28 -10.14
#